data_AF-A0A0D2VJ25-F1
#
_entry.id   AF-A0A0D2VJ25-F1
#
_cell.length_a   1.000
_cell.length_b   1.000
_cell.length_c   1.000
_cell.angle_alpha   90.00
_cell.angle_beta   90.00
_cell.angle_gamma   90.00
#
_symmetry.space_group_name_H-M   'P 1'
#
loop_
_entity.id
_entity.type
_entity.pdbx_description
1 polymer ?
#
loop_
_entity_poly.entity_id
_entity_poly.type
_entity_poly.pdbx_seq_one_letter_code
_entity_poly.pdbx_strand_id
1 'polypeptide(L)'
;MASTLTFNKFYPFYQSQHRDPVCRLLHVIGTTIVVSIVAAAIATANARLLLFTPLVGYGFAWVGHFFFERNKPATFKHPFYSLMGDFVMWFNIIRGEETISSPYVKRNGNSNLKTTRPSQ
;
A
#
# COMPACT_ATOMS: atom_id res chain seq x y z
N MET A 1 3.87 -13.23 -26.78
CA MET A 1 3.25 -13.92 -25.63
C MET A 1 3.18 -12.93 -24.47
N ALA A 2 1.99 -12.50 -24.05
CA ALA A 2 1.84 -11.64 -22.87
C ALA A 2 2.20 -12.47 -21.64
N SER A 3 3.25 -12.10 -20.90
CA SER A 3 3.53 -12.76 -19.63
C SER A 3 2.43 -12.40 -18.65
N THR A 4 1.68 -13.39 -18.17
CA THR A 4 0.72 -13.17 -17.10
C THR A 4 1.50 -12.73 -15.86
N LEU A 5 1.46 -11.43 -15.53
CA LEU A 5 1.99 -10.93 -14.27
C LEU A 5 1.21 -11.62 -13.16
N THR A 6 1.90 -12.35 -12.29
CA THR A 6 1.31 -12.84 -11.04
C THR A 6 1.55 -11.80 -9.96
N PHE A 7 0.65 -11.70 -8.98
CA PHE A 7 0.83 -10.75 -7.89
C PHE A 7 2.18 -10.92 -7.16
N ASN A 8 2.63 -12.16 -6.96
CA ASN A 8 3.95 -12.44 -6.36
C ASN A 8 5.13 -11.83 -7.13
N LYS A 9 5.00 -11.65 -8.45
CA LYS A 9 5.99 -10.95 -9.28
C LYS A 9 5.79 -9.44 -9.27
N PHE A 10 4.55 -8.98 -9.10
CA PHE A 10 4.20 -7.55 -9.04
C PHE A 10 4.54 -6.91 -7.69
N TYR A 11 4.34 -7.61 -6.57
CA TYR A 11 4.46 -7.02 -5.23
C TYR A 11 5.87 -6.45 -4.93
N PRO A 12 6.98 -7.08 -5.34
CA PRO A 12 8.31 -6.47 -5.21
C PRO A 12 8.45 -5.16 -5.99
N PHE A 13 7.86 -5.08 -7.19
CA PHE A 13 7.80 -3.83 -7.96
C PHE A 13 6.92 -2.79 -7.26
N TYR A 14 5.75 -3.18 -6.75
CA TYR A 14 4.88 -2.30 -5.96
C TYR A 14 5.64 -1.69 -4.77
N GLN A 15 6.35 -2.52 -3.99
CA GLN A 15 7.14 -2.05 -2.85
C GLN A 15 8.27 -1.10 -3.26
N SER A 16 8.87 -1.30 -4.44
CA SER A 16 9.90 -0.38 -4.95
C SER A 16 9.35 0.97 -5.39
N GLN A 17 8.02 1.10 -5.56
CA GLN A 17 7.35 2.37 -5.82
C GLN A 17 6.92 3.11 -4.54
N HIS A 18 7.17 2.54 -3.36
CA HIS A 18 6.82 3.11 -2.05
C HIS A 18 8.02 2.98 -1.11
N ARG A 19 9.13 3.64 -1.44
CA ARG A 19 10.37 3.59 -0.66
C ARG A 19 10.38 4.67 0.43
N ASP A 20 9.71 5.79 0.19
CA ASP A 20 9.61 6.88 1.15
C ASP A 20 8.64 6.50 2.31
N PRO A 21 9.07 6.63 3.58
CA PRO A 21 8.23 6.29 4.72
C PRO A 21 6.94 7.12 4.82
N VAL A 22 6.97 8.39 4.39
CA VAL A 22 5.79 9.25 4.39
C VAL A 22 4.81 8.82 3.30
N CYS A 23 5.32 8.44 2.12
CA CYS A 23 4.49 7.84 1.08
C CYS A 23 3.75 6.58 1.60
N ARG A 24 4.48 5.65 2.24
CA ARG A 24 3.89 4.45 2.85
C ARG A 24 2.87 4.80 3.94
N LEU A 25 3.19 5.76 4.81
CA LEU A 25 2.28 6.20 5.87
C LEU A 25 0.98 6.78 5.31
N LEU A 26 1.05 7.61 4.27
CA LEU A 26 -0.13 8.18 3.62
C LEU A 26 -1.01 7.09 3.01
N HIS A 27 -0.42 6.07 2.37
CA HIS A 27 -1.18 4.91 1.90
C HIS A 27 -1.87 4.19 3.07
N VAL A 28 -1.15 3.92 4.17
CA VAL A 28 -1.74 3.27 5.36
C VAL A 28 -2.90 4.08 5.94
N ILE A 29 -2.75 5.40 6.07
CA ILE A 29 -3.83 6.30 6.54
C ILE A 29 -5.01 6.24 5.58
N GLY A 30 -4.78 6.40 4.28
CA GLY A 30 -5.81 6.36 3.25
C GLY A 30 -6.59 5.04 3.26
N THR A 31 -5.88 3.90 3.27
CA THR A 31 -6.50 2.57 3.33
C THR A 31 -7.28 2.36 4.62
N THR A 32 -6.78 2.84 5.77
CA THR A 32 -7.50 2.76 7.05
C THR A 32 -8.83 3.51 6.98
N ILE A 33 -8.83 4.73 6.46
CA ILE A 33 -10.06 5.53 6.32
C ILE A 33 -11.03 4.86 5.34
N VAL A 34 -10.54 4.31 4.22
CA VAL A 34 -11.37 3.55 3.27
C VAL A 34 -12.03 2.35 3.95
N VAL A 35 -11.27 1.57 4.73
CA VAL A 35 -11.82 0.44 5.51
C VAL A 35 -12.87 0.92 6.52
N SER A 36 -12.62 2.03 7.22
CA SER A 36 -13.59 2.62 8.14
C SER A 36 -14.87 3.10 7.43
N ILE A 37 -14.77 3.70 6.24
CA ILE A 37 -15.92 4.11 5.43
C ILE A 37 -16.74 2.88 5.00
N VAL A 38 -16.09 1.81 4.54
CA VAL A 38 -16.76 0.56 4.16
C VAL A 38 -17.47 -0.05 5.36
N ALA A 39 -16.81 -0.11 6.52
CA ALA A 39 -17.42 -0.61 7.75
C ALA A 39 -18.64 0.24 8.17
N ALA A 40 -18.55 1.56 8.08
CA ALA A 40 -19.67 2.47 8.34
C ALA A 40 -20.82 2.26 7.34
N ALA A 41 -20.54 2.12 6.05
CA ALA A 41 -21.54 1.87 5.02
C ALA A 41 -22.35 0.60 5.30
N ILE A 42 -21.68 -0.47 5.75
CA ILE A 42 -22.31 -1.72 6.16
C ILE A 42 -23.13 -1.51 7.44
N ALA A 43 -22.54 -0.91 8.47
CA ALA A 43 -23.18 -0.70 9.77
C ALA A 43 -24.45 0.16 9.69
N THR A 44 -24.47 1.14 8.78
CA THR A 44 -25.62 2.04 8.59
C THR A 44 -26.51 1.66 7.41
N ALA A 45 -26.23 0.55 6.71
CA ALA A 45 -26.86 0.16 5.44
C ALA A 45 -26.92 1.30 4.39
N ASN A 46 -25.91 2.18 4.38
CA ASN A 46 -25.88 3.37 3.54
C ASN A 46 -24.75 3.28 2.52
N ALA A 47 -25.06 2.72 1.35
CA ALA A 47 -24.11 2.56 0.26
C ALA A 47 -23.57 3.91 -0.29
N ARG A 48 -24.25 5.05 -0.03
CA ARG A 48 -23.76 6.38 -0.48
C ARG A 48 -22.43 6.75 0.16
N LEU A 49 -22.12 6.21 1.34
CA LEU A 49 -20.82 6.41 1.98
C LEU A 49 -19.66 5.88 1.12
N LEU A 50 -19.90 4.85 0.29
CA LEU A 50 -18.87 4.29 -0.59
C LEU A 50 -18.37 5.28 -1.64
N LEU A 51 -19.13 6.33 -1.96
CA LEU A 51 -18.71 7.38 -2.90
C LEU A 51 -17.48 8.16 -2.40
N PHE A 52 -17.23 8.17 -1.08
CA PHE A 52 -16.04 8.81 -0.50
C PHE A 52 -14.77 7.96 -0.65
N THR A 53 -14.89 6.65 -0.91
CA THR A 53 -13.73 5.74 -0.97
C THR A 53 -12.72 6.10 -2.07
N PRO A 54 -13.09 6.40 -3.34
CA PRO A 54 -12.11 6.81 -4.34
C PRO A 54 -11.45 8.14 -3.99
N LEU A 55 -12.21 9.11 -3.47
CA LEU A 55 -11.68 10.42 -3.11
C LEU A 55 -10.59 10.30 -2.05
N VAL A 56 -10.87 9.56 -0.98
CA VAL A 56 -9.93 9.36 0.13
C VAL A 56 -8.76 8.50 -0.31
N GLY A 57 -9.02 7.35 -0.94
CA GLY A 57 -7.98 6.42 -1.37
C GLY A 57 -6.98 7.09 -2.33
N TYR A 58 -7.47 7.73 -3.40
CA TYR A 58 -6.60 8.43 -4.34
C TYR A 58 -5.97 9.68 -3.75
N GLY A 59 -6.69 10.46 -2.94
CA GLY A 59 -6.18 11.68 -2.33
C GLY A 59 -4.91 11.43 -1.54
N PHE A 60 -4.94 10.50 -0.58
CA PHE A 60 -3.76 10.17 0.23
C PHE A 60 -2.65 9.50 -0.59
N ALA A 61 -2.99 8.55 -1.47
CA ALA A 61 -2.01 7.85 -2.29
C ALA A 61 -1.25 8.80 -3.24
N TRP A 62 -1.97 9.71 -3.91
CA TRP A 62 -1.36 10.67 -4.82
C TRP A 62 -0.50 11.71 -4.11
N VAL A 63 -0.88 12.13 -2.90
CA VAL A 63 -0.01 13.00 -2.10
C VAL A 63 1.32 12.29 -1.79
N GLY A 64 1.27 11.01 -1.40
CA GLY A 64 2.45 10.17 -1.21
C GLY A 64 3.33 10.09 -2.46
N HIS A 65 2.73 9.69 -3.57
CA HIS A 65 3.46 9.48 -4.82
C HIS A 65 4.03 10.76 -5.43
N PHE A 66 3.28 11.86 -5.47
CA PHE A 66 3.70 13.05 -6.20
C PHE A 66 4.61 13.98 -5.38
N PHE A 67 4.41 14.07 -4.06
CA PHE A 67 5.17 15.00 -3.22
C PHE A 67 6.39 14.35 -2.56
N PHE A 68 6.27 13.09 -2.13
CA PHE A 68 7.32 12.39 -1.39
C PHE A 68 8.12 11.46 -2.30
N GLU A 69 7.48 10.48 -2.93
CA GLU A 69 8.18 9.52 -3.78
C GLU A 69 8.62 10.11 -5.14
N ARG A 70 7.88 11.12 -5.62
CA ARG A 70 8.06 11.79 -6.91
C ARG A 70 8.04 10.83 -8.10
N ASN A 71 7.17 9.83 -8.05
CA ASN A 71 6.94 8.89 -9.15
C ASN A 71 5.46 8.91 -9.60
N LYS A 72 5.17 8.20 -10.68
CA LYS A 72 3.79 8.02 -11.15
C LYS A 72 3.23 6.74 -10.50
N PRO A 73 2.02 6.78 -9.91
CA PRO A 73 1.38 5.61 -9.33
C PRO A 73 1.35 4.42 -10.30
N ALA A 74 1.73 3.23 -9.82
CA ALA A 74 1.63 1.98 -10.58
C ALA A 74 0.18 1.67 -10.98
N THR A 75 -0.79 2.23 -10.26
CA THR A 75 -2.24 2.11 -10.50
C THR A 75 -2.64 2.48 -11.92
N PHE A 76 -1.92 3.39 -12.59
CA PHE A 76 -2.20 3.73 -13.98
C PHE A 76 -1.95 2.59 -14.97
N LYS A 77 -1.07 1.65 -14.63
CA LYS A 77 -0.75 0.47 -15.46
C LYS A 77 -1.40 -0.81 -14.93
N HIS A 78 -1.48 -0.95 -13.61
CA HIS A 78 -1.93 -2.15 -12.93
C HIS A 78 -2.91 -1.81 -11.80
N PRO A 79 -4.14 -1.34 -12.11
CA PRO A 79 -5.04 -0.78 -11.11
C PRO A 79 -5.43 -1.77 -10.03
N PHE A 80 -5.85 -2.98 -10.40
CA PHE A 80 -6.26 -4.01 -9.44
C PHE A 80 -5.11 -4.52 -8.58
N TYR A 81 -3.93 -4.70 -9.16
CA TYR A 81 -2.77 -5.16 -8.39
C TYR A 81 -2.21 -4.08 -7.47
N SER A 82 -2.32 -2.81 -7.86
CA SER A 82 -1.91 -1.69 -6.99
C SER A 82 -2.86 -1.57 -5.80
N LEU A 83 -4.18 -1.65 -6.04
CA LEU A 83 -5.17 -1.70 -4.96
C LEU A 83 -4.93 -2.88 -4.01
N MET A 84 -4.68 -4.07 -4.57
CA MET A 84 -4.36 -5.24 -3.75
C MET A 84 -3.04 -5.05 -2.98
N GLY A 85 -2.05 -4.41 -3.60
CA GLY A 85 -0.79 -4.01 -2.96
C GLY A 85 -1.01 -3.11 -1.75
N ASP A 86 -1.91 -2.11 -1.86
CA ASP A 86 -2.25 -1.21 -0.75
C ASP A 86 -2.81 -1.97 0.44
N PHE A 87 -3.75 -2.90 0.21
CA PHE A 87 -4.31 -3.73 1.29
C PHE A 87 -3.29 -4.70 1.90
N VAL A 88 -2.43 -5.32 1.08
CA VAL A 88 -1.39 -6.23 1.59
C VAL A 88 -0.36 -5.47 2.42
N MET A 89 0.10 -4.31 1.95
CA MET A 89 1.04 -3.45 2.70
C MET A 89 0.40 -2.96 4.02
N TRP A 90 -0.83 -2.45 3.96
CA TRP A 90 -1.59 -2.01 5.14
C TRP A 90 -1.73 -3.12 6.18
N PHE A 91 -2.10 -4.33 5.74
CA PHE A 91 -2.29 -5.48 6.61
C PHE A 91 -0.99 -5.97 7.25
N ASN A 92 0.09 -6.05 6.46
CA ASN A 92 1.40 -6.46 6.96
C ASN A 92 1.96 -5.46 7.98
N ILE A 93 1.73 -4.16 7.78
CA ILE A 93 2.13 -3.12 8.74
C ILE A 93 1.34 -3.24 10.04
N ILE A 94 0.03 -3.45 9.98
CA ILE A 94 -0.81 -3.64 11.19
C ILE A 94 -0.39 -4.89 11.97
N ARG A 95 -0.02 -5.97 11.27
CA ARG A 95 0.48 -7.21 11.90
C ARG A 95 1.92 -7.11 12.40
N GLY A 96 2.64 -6.04 12.08
CA GLY A 96 4.06 -5.89 12.40
C GLY A 96 4.99 -6.78 11.57
N GLU A 97 4.51 -7.32 10.44
CA GLU A 97 5.32 -8.07 9.48
C GLU A 97 6.15 -7.13 8.57
N GLU A 98 5.66 -5.90 8.39
CA GLU A 98 6.32 -4.79 7.71
C GLU A 98 6.36 -3.55 8.61
N THR A 99 7.22 -2.58 8.31
CA THR A 99 7.21 -1.28 8.99
C THR A 99 6.93 -0.16 7.99
N ILE A 100 6.63 1.03 8.52
CA ILE A 100 6.49 2.24 7.71
C ILE A 100 7.82 2.60 7.04
N SER A 101 8.96 2.40 7.72
CA SER A 101 10.28 2.76 7.19
C SER A 101 10.98 1.67 6.38
N SER A 102 10.53 0.42 6.47
CA SER A 102 11.15 -0.72 5.80
C SER A 102 10.10 -1.52 5.03
N PRO A 103 10.22 -1.64 3.69
CA PRO A 103 9.33 -2.47 2.88
C PRO A 103 9.48 -3.96 3.23
N TYR A 104 8.50 -4.76 2.78
CA TYR A 104 8.53 -6.22 2.91
C TYR A 104 9.83 -6.81 2.40
N VAL A 105 10.57 -7.46 3.30
CA VAL A 105 11.62 -8.39 2.92
C VAL A 105 11.02 -9.78 3.05
N LYS A 106 10.89 -10.49 1.92
CA LYS A 106 10.46 -11.89 1.94
C LYS A 106 11.37 -12.66 2.89
N ARG A 107 10.83 -13.12 4.02
CA ARG A 107 11.54 -14.00 4.94
C ARG A 107 11.82 -15.30 4.20
N ASN A 108 13.04 -15.42 3.66
CA ASN A 108 13.59 -16.73 3.34
C ASN A 108 13.68 -17.48 4.67
N GLY A 109 13.34 -18.77 4.73
CA GLY A 109 13.28 -19.58 5.96
C GLY A 109 14.61 -19.77 6.71
N ASN A 110 15.57 -18.87 6.53
CA ASN A 110 16.83 -18.79 7.26
C ASN A 110 16.94 -17.40 7.90
N SER A 111 16.69 -17.33 9.21
CA SER A 111 16.44 -16.12 9.99
C SER A 111 17.70 -15.32 10.34
N ASN A 112 18.43 -14.83 9.33
CA ASN A 112 19.60 -13.96 9.53
C ASN A 112 19.54 -12.66 8.71
N LEU A 113 18.39 -11.96 8.74
CA LEU A 113 18.30 -10.59 8.23
C LEU A 113 18.62 -9.61 9.38
N LYS A 114 19.90 -9.24 9.51
CA LYS A 114 20.31 -8.06 10.26
C LYS A 114 19.75 -6.83 9.52
N THR A 115 18.82 -6.15 10.16
CA THR A 115 18.34 -4.83 9.76
C THR A 115 19.49 -3.84 9.93
N THR A 116 20.25 -3.58 8.87
CA THR A 116 21.16 -2.43 8.85
C THR A 116 20.30 -1.18 8.73
N ARG A 117 20.09 -0.50 9.86
CA ARG A 117 19.62 0.89 9.90
C ARG A 117 20.54 1.74 9.03
N PRO A 118 20.02 2.67 8.20
CA PRO A 118 20.85 3.72 7.63
C PRO A 118 21.42 4.55 8.79
N SER A 119 22.73 4.70 8.82
CA SER A 119 23.41 5.67 9.67
C SER A 119 22.86 7.07 9.36
N GLN A 120 22.46 7.77 10.41
CA GLN A 120 22.30 9.24 10.41
C GLN A 120 23.62 9.90 9.99
#